data_AF-A0A0G4J6G0-F1
#
_entry.id   AF-A0A0G4J6G0-F1
#
_cell.length_a   1.000
_cell.length_b   1.000
_cell.length_c   1.000
_cell.angle_alpha   90.00
_cell.angle_beta   90.00
_cell.angle_gamma   90.00
#
_symmetry.space_group_name_H-M   'P 1'
#
loop_
_entity.id
_entity.type
_entity.pdbx_description
1 polymer ?
#
loop_
_entity_poly.entity_id
_entity_poly.type
_entity_poly.pdbx_seq_one_letter_code
_entity_poly.pdbx_strand_id
1 'polypeptide(L)'
;MLRFVVVTACLLPGMHSALVIIQPALSPFAGIRTRSVPQNRYLGPQGTDAVIVNVTAEFMVVNSDTLCVTNRDVPDEARGRIVFLVSGAGAPLVGCPVSVVYSRLDEKGVAAWIIIFPNGQDVTDPIEFYHRNSGMLGPGRNAMLFVEVEEPAQPGTSLVDYLMDSWQKKDPIVISVRPDVNDWDDFYPRWYIQVLLRWIPTVVFGFACVLAARFLGKHLTFINAEFDGTLPAPSMRTRRRRIKFIASRLSIVHLILVIELVTTPALCAFIGIGGWGSNDILPHEMTLFFLTGLSGWGFTCDVLSAVFWTSIIKEIPGSGRGSWFGRLLDRHYMIKVAFCVLPVTLDTVACLLNVLYVNVPYDYLLTAALIMILQRVVGIQFLPDSHSAKDECSHGSRSVYM
;
A
#
# COMPACT_ATOMS: atom_id res chain seq x y z
N MET A 1 7.55 0.64 9.91
CA MET A 1 7.40 1.78 8.98
C MET A 1 6.57 2.93 9.56
N LEU A 2 5.53 2.66 10.38
CA LEU A 2 4.68 3.68 11.03
C LEU A 2 5.41 4.81 11.80
N ARG A 3 6.63 4.60 12.31
CA ARG A 3 7.37 5.64 13.05
C ARG A 3 8.29 6.52 12.19
N PHE A 4 8.56 6.13 10.95
CA PHE A 4 9.45 6.91 10.06
C PHE A 4 8.68 8.01 9.31
N VAL A 5 7.39 7.77 9.03
CA VAL A 5 6.45 8.78 8.51
C VAL A 5 6.29 9.94 9.51
N VAL A 6 6.29 9.63 10.82
CA VAL A 6 6.20 10.63 11.91
C VAL A 6 7.37 11.63 11.92
N VAL A 7 8.58 11.21 11.50
CA VAL A 7 9.74 12.13 11.44
C VAL A 7 9.67 13.03 10.20
N THR A 8 8.96 12.60 9.15
CA THR A 8 8.78 13.39 7.93
C THR A 8 7.64 14.40 8.03
N ALA A 9 6.62 14.13 8.85
CA ALA A 9 5.54 15.07 9.16
C ALA A 9 6.04 16.40 9.79
N CYS A 10 7.18 16.40 10.49
CA CYS A 10 7.76 17.60 11.11
C CYS A 10 8.44 18.58 10.13
N LEU A 11 8.46 18.28 8.82
CA LEU A 11 9.11 19.09 7.78
C LEU A 11 8.15 19.65 6.72
N LEU A 12 6.84 19.59 6.96
CA LEU A 12 5.85 20.16 6.04
C LEU A 12 6.04 21.68 5.91
N PRO A 13 6.14 22.23 4.68
CA PRO A 13 6.18 23.66 4.43
C PRO A 13 4.94 24.39 4.98
N GLY A 14 5.08 25.70 5.17
CA GLY A 14 4.02 26.54 5.71
C GLY A 14 2.80 26.63 4.78
N MET A 15 1.62 26.70 5.38
CA MET A 15 0.33 26.74 4.68
C MET A 15 0.14 28.07 3.92
N HIS A 16 -0.39 28.01 2.69
CA HIS A 16 -0.57 29.17 1.83
C HIS A 16 -2.03 29.47 1.40
N SER A 17 -2.99 28.61 1.75
CA SER A 17 -4.39 28.71 1.32
C SER A 17 -5.41 28.53 2.45
N ALA A 18 -6.66 28.95 2.19
CA ALA A 18 -7.75 28.89 3.16
C ALA A 18 -9.12 28.71 2.48
N LEU A 19 -10.04 28.05 3.19
CA LEU A 19 -11.48 28.04 2.95
C LEU A 19 -12.15 29.01 3.93
N VAL A 20 -13.03 29.87 3.41
CA VAL A 20 -13.75 30.86 4.22
C VAL A 20 -15.24 30.75 3.95
N ILE A 21 -16.03 30.60 5.02
CA ILE A 21 -17.49 30.74 4.93
C ILE A 21 -17.81 32.24 4.94
N ILE A 22 -18.33 32.75 3.82
CA ILE A 22 -18.67 34.17 3.63
C ILE A 22 -20.08 34.45 4.17
N GLN A 23 -21.00 33.51 3.97
CA GLN A 23 -22.35 33.60 4.49
C GLN A 23 -22.74 32.26 5.14
N PRO A 24 -23.33 32.28 6.35
CA PRO A 24 -23.65 33.46 7.17
C PRO A 24 -22.38 34.13 7.75
N ALA A 25 -22.39 35.47 7.87
CA ALA A 25 -21.24 36.25 8.34
C ALA A 25 -20.80 35.95 9.79
N LEU A 26 -21.69 35.32 10.58
CA LEU A 26 -21.44 34.87 11.95
C LEU A 26 -21.15 33.36 12.04
N SER A 27 -20.69 32.74 10.94
CA SER A 27 -20.29 31.34 10.96
C SER A 27 -19.20 31.12 12.03
N PRO A 28 -19.28 30.06 12.85
CA PRO A 28 -18.22 29.71 13.80
C PRO A 28 -16.93 29.27 13.09
N PHE A 29 -16.97 29.08 11.77
CA PHE A 29 -15.87 28.64 10.94
C PHE A 29 -15.32 29.77 10.07
N ALA A 30 -14.42 30.57 10.64
CA ALA A 30 -13.67 31.61 9.92
C ALA A 30 -12.25 31.13 9.61
N GLY A 31 -11.81 31.29 8.35
CA GLY A 31 -10.42 31.06 7.95
C GLY A 31 -9.94 29.62 8.16
N ILE A 32 -10.71 28.64 7.68
CA ILE A 32 -10.35 27.23 7.74
C ILE A 32 -9.15 26.98 6.83
N ARG A 33 -8.21 26.16 7.29
CA ARG A 33 -7.01 25.83 6.54
C ARG A 33 -7.33 24.76 5.51
N THR A 34 -6.93 25.03 4.27
CA THR A 34 -6.88 24.02 3.23
C THR A 34 -5.49 23.41 3.24
N ARG A 35 -5.40 22.12 2.90
CA ARG A 35 -4.12 21.46 2.65
C ARG A 35 -4.07 20.98 1.22
N SER A 36 -2.93 21.17 0.57
CA SER A 36 -2.69 20.55 -0.71
C SER A 36 -2.46 19.07 -0.53
N VAL A 37 -3.18 18.29 -1.31
CA VAL A 37 -2.88 16.88 -1.52
C VAL A 37 -2.26 16.66 -2.89
N PRO A 38 -1.47 15.60 -3.07
CA PRO A 38 -0.86 15.28 -4.36
C PRO A 38 -1.86 15.11 -5.50
N GLN A 39 -3.09 14.65 -5.19
CA GLN A 39 -4.15 14.50 -6.18
C GLN A 39 -4.56 15.82 -6.82
N ASN A 40 -4.43 16.95 -6.11
CA ASN A 40 -4.75 18.28 -6.63
C ASN A 40 -4.05 18.51 -7.98
N ARG A 41 -2.77 18.12 -8.08
CA ARG A 41 -1.96 18.26 -9.29
C ARG A 41 -2.61 17.66 -10.54
N TYR A 42 -3.41 16.61 -10.42
CA TYR A 42 -3.99 15.91 -11.57
C TYR A 42 -5.44 16.30 -11.82
N LEU A 43 -6.15 16.70 -10.77
CA LEU A 43 -7.58 16.89 -10.83
C LEU A 43 -7.93 18.32 -11.23
N GLY A 44 -7.39 19.35 -10.60
CA GLY A 44 -7.85 20.73 -10.83
C GLY A 44 -6.73 21.77 -10.92
N PRO A 45 -7.10 23.03 -11.19
CA PRO A 45 -6.18 24.15 -11.16
C PRO A 45 -5.42 24.27 -9.83
N GLN A 46 -4.14 24.66 -9.91
CA GLN A 46 -3.23 24.79 -8.77
C GLN A 46 -3.01 26.26 -8.37
N GLY A 47 -2.59 26.50 -7.13
CA GLY A 47 -2.24 27.85 -6.67
C GLY A 47 -1.08 28.52 -7.43
N THR A 48 -0.30 27.75 -8.20
CA THR A 48 0.80 28.22 -9.05
C THR A 48 0.41 28.47 -10.51
N ASP A 49 -0.85 28.19 -10.90
CA ASP A 49 -1.32 28.45 -12.25
C ASP A 49 -1.38 29.95 -12.54
N ALA A 50 -1.14 30.33 -13.81
CA ALA A 50 -1.04 31.74 -14.23
C ALA A 50 -2.31 32.58 -13.97
N VAL A 51 -3.44 31.92 -13.74
CA VAL A 51 -4.71 32.53 -13.31
C VAL A 51 -5.07 31.95 -11.96
N ILE A 52 -4.90 32.73 -10.89
CA ILE A 52 -5.37 32.34 -9.55
C ILE A 52 -6.90 32.33 -9.57
N VAL A 53 -7.48 31.14 -9.53
CA VAL A 53 -8.95 30.98 -9.49
C VAL A 53 -9.37 30.91 -8.02
N ASN A 54 -9.88 32.01 -7.47
CA ASN A 54 -10.69 31.93 -6.26
C ASN A 54 -12.13 31.62 -6.70
N VAL A 55 -12.73 30.59 -6.12
CA VAL A 55 -14.13 30.23 -6.38
C VAL A 55 -14.96 30.62 -5.17
N THR A 56 -15.89 31.54 -5.37
CA THR A 56 -16.91 31.90 -4.39
C THR A 56 -18.27 31.48 -4.92
N ALA A 57 -18.93 30.55 -4.26
CA ALA A 57 -20.24 30.07 -4.67
C ALA A 57 -21.05 29.51 -3.50
N GLU A 58 -22.34 29.24 -3.77
CA GLU A 58 -23.21 28.53 -2.84
C GLU A 58 -22.73 27.09 -2.64
N PHE A 59 -22.84 26.62 -1.40
CA PHE A 59 -22.58 25.26 -1.00
C PHE A 59 -23.75 24.35 -1.37
N MET A 60 -23.43 23.13 -1.79
CA MET A 60 -24.43 22.09 -2.06
C MET A 60 -23.91 20.71 -1.67
N VAL A 61 -24.80 19.88 -1.14
CA VAL A 61 -24.51 18.48 -0.87
C VAL A 61 -25.02 17.63 -2.03
N VAL A 62 -24.15 16.75 -2.53
CA VAL A 62 -24.47 15.85 -3.65
C VAL A 62 -24.25 14.42 -3.21
N ASN A 63 -25.20 13.54 -3.53
CA ASN A 63 -25.03 12.10 -3.31
C ASN A 63 -24.01 11.54 -4.29
N SER A 64 -22.98 10.86 -3.79
CA SER A 64 -21.93 10.25 -4.60
C SER A 64 -22.19 8.80 -5.02
N ASP A 65 -23.26 8.17 -4.52
CA ASP A 65 -23.49 6.72 -4.66
C ASP A 65 -23.53 6.23 -6.13
N THR A 66 -23.86 7.10 -7.10
CA THR A 66 -23.94 6.71 -8.52
C THR A 66 -22.86 7.35 -9.40
N LEU A 67 -22.01 8.22 -8.86
CA LEU A 67 -21.01 9.00 -9.61
C LEU A 67 -20.00 8.14 -10.37
N CYS A 68 -19.78 6.90 -9.91
CA CYS A 68 -18.91 5.96 -10.60
C CYS A 68 -19.51 5.41 -11.91
N VAL A 69 -20.84 5.42 -12.04
CA VAL A 69 -21.55 4.89 -13.21
C VAL A 69 -22.09 6.03 -14.08
N THR A 70 -22.62 7.07 -13.47
CA THR A 70 -23.37 8.12 -14.14
C THR A 70 -23.32 9.44 -13.36
N ASN A 71 -23.42 10.57 -14.07
CA ASN A 71 -23.64 11.88 -13.44
C ASN A 71 -25.11 12.33 -13.47
N ARG A 72 -26.04 11.48 -13.94
CA ARG A 72 -27.46 11.86 -14.07
C ARG A 72 -28.10 12.27 -12.74
N ASP A 73 -27.68 11.66 -11.65
CA ASP A 73 -28.24 11.93 -10.33
C ASP A 73 -27.64 13.18 -9.67
N VAL A 74 -26.60 13.77 -10.29
CA VAL A 74 -26.14 15.10 -9.93
C VAL A 74 -27.15 16.12 -10.48
N PRO A 75 -27.85 16.87 -9.61
CA PRO A 75 -28.85 17.83 -10.03
C PRO A 75 -28.21 18.96 -10.82
N ASP A 76 -28.94 19.52 -11.78
CA ASP A 76 -28.43 20.62 -12.61
C ASP A 76 -28.19 21.91 -11.80
N GLU A 77 -28.81 22.01 -10.63
CA GLU A 77 -28.57 23.04 -9.61
C GLU A 77 -27.15 23.02 -9.03
N ALA A 78 -26.41 21.92 -9.18
CA ALA A 78 -25.01 21.83 -8.76
C ALA A 78 -24.07 22.65 -9.67
N ARG A 79 -24.53 23.06 -10.86
CA ARG A 79 -23.75 23.89 -11.78
C ARG A 79 -23.37 25.22 -11.12
N GLY A 80 -22.08 25.54 -11.14
CA GLY A 80 -21.54 26.76 -10.55
C GLY A 80 -21.46 26.75 -9.02
N ARG A 81 -21.83 25.65 -8.35
CA ARG A 81 -21.79 25.52 -6.89
C ARG A 81 -20.52 24.83 -6.40
N ILE A 82 -20.24 24.99 -5.10
CA ILE A 82 -19.22 24.22 -4.39
C ILE A 82 -19.90 22.99 -3.80
N VAL A 83 -19.46 21.80 -4.20
CA VAL A 83 -20.07 20.54 -3.79
C VAL A 83 -19.27 19.84 -2.72
N PHE A 84 -20.00 19.27 -1.76
CA PHE A 84 -19.50 18.26 -0.85
C PHE A 84 -20.24 16.95 -1.12
N LEU A 85 -19.46 15.90 -1.36
CA LEU A 85 -19.98 14.59 -1.65
C LEU A 85 -20.29 13.85 -0.36
N VAL A 86 -21.51 13.34 -0.26
CA VAL A 86 -21.90 12.40 0.80
C VAL A 86 -22.25 11.08 0.17
N SER A 87 -21.83 10.00 0.83
CA SER A 87 -22.27 8.66 0.47
C SER A 87 -23.28 8.18 1.51
N GLY A 88 -24.37 7.59 1.03
CA GLY A 88 -25.45 7.10 1.89
C GLY A 88 -25.27 5.64 2.26
N ALA A 89 -26.29 5.06 2.91
CA ALA A 89 -26.39 3.62 3.14
C ALA A 89 -26.49 2.79 1.84
N GLY A 90 -26.60 3.46 0.67
CA GLY A 90 -26.62 2.89 -0.67
C GLY A 90 -25.28 2.97 -1.41
N ALA A 91 -24.18 3.35 -0.72
CA ALA A 91 -22.84 3.39 -1.29
C ALA A 91 -22.54 2.11 -2.09
N PRO A 92 -22.08 2.21 -3.35
CA PRO A 92 -21.78 1.02 -4.12
C PRO A 92 -20.59 0.30 -3.49
N LEU A 93 -20.72 -1.03 -3.36
CA LEU A 93 -19.63 -1.89 -2.87
C LEU A 93 -18.37 -1.74 -3.74
N VAL A 94 -18.55 -1.43 -5.02
CA VAL A 94 -17.48 -1.16 -5.98
C VAL A 94 -17.49 0.32 -6.34
N GLY A 95 -16.43 1.01 -5.95
CA GLY A 95 -16.16 2.40 -6.29
C GLY A 95 -15.47 2.56 -7.64
N CYS A 96 -14.78 3.69 -7.79
CA CYS A 96 -14.06 4.06 -8.99
C CYS A 96 -12.95 5.05 -8.62
N PRO A 97 -11.99 5.30 -9.54
CA PRO A 97 -10.98 6.33 -9.34
C PRO A 97 -11.59 7.70 -9.03
N VAL A 98 -10.97 8.46 -8.13
CA VAL A 98 -11.31 9.86 -7.80
C VAL A 98 -11.39 10.74 -9.07
N SER A 99 -10.52 10.44 -10.04
CA SER A 99 -10.54 11.04 -11.38
C SER A 99 -11.88 10.90 -12.10
N VAL A 100 -12.51 9.72 -12.05
CA VAL A 100 -13.82 9.51 -12.69
C VAL A 100 -14.87 10.39 -12.02
N VAL A 101 -14.88 10.43 -10.69
CA VAL A 101 -15.80 11.28 -9.90
C VAL A 101 -15.60 12.76 -10.26
N TYR A 102 -14.35 13.22 -10.30
CA TYR A 102 -14.00 14.58 -10.68
C TYR A 102 -14.54 14.93 -12.08
N SER A 103 -14.28 14.09 -13.08
CA SER A 103 -14.72 14.32 -14.47
C SER A 103 -16.25 14.41 -14.57
N ARG A 104 -16.98 13.63 -13.77
CA ARG A 104 -18.45 13.65 -13.77
C ARG A 104 -19.04 14.93 -13.20
N LEU A 105 -18.40 15.50 -12.19
CA LEU A 105 -18.78 16.78 -11.61
C LEU A 105 -18.39 17.95 -12.52
N ASP A 106 -17.21 17.89 -13.15
CA ASP A 106 -16.75 18.89 -14.12
C ASP A 106 -17.67 18.92 -15.36
N GLU A 107 -18.10 17.75 -15.88
CA GLU A 107 -19.11 17.65 -16.95
C GLU A 107 -20.45 18.33 -16.58
N LYS A 108 -20.80 18.36 -15.30
CA LYS A 108 -22.00 19.04 -14.77
C LYS A 108 -21.80 20.54 -14.57
N GLY A 109 -20.56 21.03 -14.68
CA GLY A 109 -20.20 22.43 -14.51
C GLY A 109 -20.13 22.85 -13.05
N VAL A 110 -19.80 21.93 -12.14
CA VAL A 110 -19.53 22.25 -10.73
C VAL A 110 -18.32 23.18 -10.64
N ALA A 111 -18.34 24.15 -9.72
CA ALA A 111 -17.27 25.14 -9.61
C ALA A 111 -16.10 24.66 -8.74
N ALA A 112 -16.40 23.95 -7.63
CA ALA A 112 -15.38 23.28 -6.83
C ALA A 112 -15.94 22.04 -6.14
N TRP A 113 -15.07 21.08 -5.88
CA TRP A 113 -15.32 19.93 -5.01
C TRP A 113 -14.41 20.01 -3.78
N ILE A 114 -15.04 19.98 -2.59
CA ILE A 114 -14.33 19.95 -1.31
C ILE A 114 -14.40 18.55 -0.66
N ILE A 115 -13.27 18.10 -0.11
CA ILE A 115 -13.17 16.96 0.81
C ILE A 115 -12.77 17.50 2.18
N ILE A 116 -13.41 17.02 3.24
CA ILE A 116 -13.11 17.41 4.61
C ILE A 116 -12.53 16.20 5.34
N PHE A 117 -11.36 16.37 5.96
CA PHE A 117 -10.69 15.32 6.72
C PHE A 117 -10.51 15.72 8.20
N PRO A 118 -10.52 14.74 9.13
CA PRO A 118 -10.33 14.98 10.56
C PRO A 118 -9.09 15.80 10.91
N ASN A 119 -9.20 16.60 11.98
CA ASN A 119 -8.07 17.39 12.47
C ASN A 119 -6.86 16.51 12.82
N GLY A 120 -5.67 16.91 12.38
CA GLY A 120 -4.44 16.17 12.65
C GLY A 120 -4.29 14.86 11.87
N GLN A 121 -5.21 14.54 10.96
CA GLN A 121 -5.00 13.44 10.02
C GLN A 121 -3.99 13.88 8.95
N ASP A 122 -2.99 13.03 8.74
CA ASP A 122 -1.98 13.23 7.70
C ASP A 122 -2.60 12.83 6.36
N VAL A 123 -2.99 13.80 5.54
CA VAL A 123 -3.40 13.60 4.14
C VAL A 123 -2.18 13.39 3.22
N THR A 124 -1.15 12.75 3.79
CA THR A 124 0.21 12.57 3.27
C THR A 124 0.47 11.12 2.87
N ASP A 125 -0.59 10.29 2.73
CA ASP A 125 -0.47 8.88 2.36
C ASP A 125 0.08 8.68 0.92
N PRO A 126 1.37 8.32 0.75
CA PRO A 126 2.07 8.11 -0.55
C PRO A 126 1.27 7.33 -1.59
N ILE A 127 0.37 6.50 -1.10
CA ILE A 127 -0.34 5.48 -1.84
C ILE A 127 -1.51 6.07 -2.62
N GLU A 128 -2.12 7.15 -2.12
CA GLU A 128 -3.28 7.80 -2.75
C GLU A 128 -2.89 8.90 -3.77
N PHE A 129 -1.61 9.01 -4.13
CA PHE A 129 -1.02 10.33 -4.47
C PHE A 129 -0.79 10.68 -5.91
N TYR A 130 -0.82 9.69 -6.78
CA TYR A 130 -0.43 9.88 -8.16
C TYR A 130 -1.37 9.14 -9.08
N HIS A 131 -2.68 9.33 -8.84
CA HIS A 131 -3.74 8.70 -9.62
C HIS A 131 -3.93 9.39 -10.95
N ARG A 132 -2.91 9.32 -11.81
CA ARG A 132 -3.10 9.66 -13.21
C ARG A 132 -3.81 8.48 -13.87
N ASN A 133 -5.11 8.61 -14.04
CA ASN A 133 -5.80 7.76 -15.00
C ASN A 133 -5.27 8.12 -16.39
N SER A 134 -4.80 7.14 -17.17
CA SER A 134 -4.13 7.37 -18.46
C SER A 134 -4.98 8.16 -19.48
N GLY A 135 -6.30 8.24 -19.25
CA GLY A 135 -7.24 9.02 -20.04
C GLY A 135 -7.51 10.46 -19.59
N MET A 136 -6.90 10.95 -18.50
CA MET A 136 -7.16 12.32 -18.02
C MET A 136 -6.35 13.39 -18.74
N LEU A 137 -7.05 14.46 -19.11
CA LEU A 137 -6.43 15.74 -19.45
C LEU A 137 -5.81 16.32 -18.18
N GLY A 138 -4.60 16.86 -18.30
CA GLY A 138 -3.88 17.43 -17.15
C GLY A 138 -4.62 18.64 -16.52
N PRO A 139 -4.19 19.07 -15.33
CA PRO A 139 -4.89 20.05 -14.48
C PRO A 139 -5.19 21.38 -15.20
N GLY A 140 -4.29 21.84 -16.08
CA GLY A 140 -4.42 23.12 -16.77
C GLY A 140 -5.53 23.20 -17.83
N ARG A 141 -6.31 22.13 -18.02
CA ARG A 141 -7.53 22.14 -18.87
C ARG A 141 -8.82 21.94 -18.08
N ASN A 142 -8.73 21.66 -16.78
CA ASN A 142 -9.88 21.37 -15.96
C ASN A 142 -10.36 22.67 -15.30
N ALA A 143 -11.68 22.89 -15.25
CA ALA A 143 -12.26 24.16 -14.79
C ALA A 143 -12.66 24.12 -13.31
N MET A 144 -13.03 22.95 -12.80
CA MET A 144 -13.46 22.75 -11.42
C MET A 144 -12.27 22.74 -10.44
N LEU A 145 -12.36 23.47 -9.32
CA LEU A 145 -11.35 23.34 -8.27
C LEU A 145 -11.55 22.02 -7.48
N PHE A 146 -10.46 21.40 -7.05
CA PHE A 146 -10.47 20.28 -6.11
C PHE A 146 -9.64 20.68 -4.89
N VAL A 147 -10.24 20.61 -3.70
CA VAL A 147 -9.62 21.10 -2.47
C VAL A 147 -9.91 20.19 -1.29
N GLU A 148 -8.88 19.88 -0.53
CA GLU A 148 -9.01 19.19 0.75
C GLU A 148 -8.86 20.16 1.92
N VAL A 149 -9.74 20.00 2.89
CA VAL A 149 -9.94 20.92 4.00
C VAL A 149 -9.71 20.16 5.30
N GLU A 150 -8.75 20.63 6.09
CA GLU A 150 -8.54 20.08 7.43
C GLU A 150 -9.66 20.59 8.33
N GLU A 151 -10.34 19.68 9.02
CA GLU A 151 -11.29 20.05 10.03
C GLU A 151 -10.59 20.86 11.15
N PRO A 152 -11.10 22.03 11.52
CA PRO A 152 -10.47 22.85 12.55
C PRO A 152 -10.51 22.17 13.91
N ALA A 153 -9.41 22.28 14.67
CA ALA A 153 -9.26 21.66 15.99
C ALA A 153 -10.30 22.13 17.05
N GLN A 154 -10.95 23.28 16.83
CA GLN A 154 -12.04 23.86 17.63
C GLN A 154 -12.91 24.78 16.72
N PRO A 155 -14.23 24.94 16.96
CA PRO A 155 -14.99 24.71 18.21
C PRO A 155 -15.79 23.40 18.22
N GLY A 156 -16.47 23.08 19.32
CA GLY A 156 -17.14 21.79 19.62
C GLY A 156 -18.32 21.37 18.72
N THR A 157 -18.31 21.79 17.45
CA THR A 157 -19.22 21.37 16.37
C THR A 157 -18.35 21.00 15.18
N SER A 158 -18.59 19.83 14.58
CA SER A 158 -17.87 19.43 13.37
C SER A 158 -18.19 20.35 12.20
N LEU A 159 -17.21 20.65 11.36
CA LEU A 159 -17.45 21.40 10.12
C LEU A 159 -18.42 20.65 9.21
N VAL A 160 -18.28 19.32 9.14
CA VAL A 160 -19.16 18.45 8.37
C VAL A 160 -20.59 18.56 8.92
N ASP A 161 -20.77 18.40 10.24
CA ASP A 161 -22.09 18.50 10.87
C ASP A 161 -22.74 19.86 10.63
N TYR A 162 -21.97 20.95 10.72
CA TYR A 162 -22.47 22.29 10.47
C TYR A 162 -22.94 22.49 9.03
N LEU A 163 -22.16 22.05 8.05
CA LEU A 163 -22.52 22.13 6.64
C LEU A 163 -23.75 21.24 6.33
N MET A 164 -23.83 20.06 6.94
CA MET A 164 -24.96 19.15 6.76
C MET A 164 -26.25 19.68 7.40
N ASP A 165 -26.18 20.19 8.63
CA ASP A 165 -27.33 20.76 9.34
C ASP A 165 -27.88 21.99 8.61
N SER A 166 -27.00 22.88 8.15
CA SER A 166 -27.39 24.05 7.36
C SER A 166 -28.00 23.67 6.02
N TRP A 167 -27.44 22.65 5.34
CA TRP A 167 -28.03 22.10 4.11
C TRP A 167 -29.43 21.52 4.34
N GLN A 168 -29.62 20.74 5.42
CA GLN A 168 -30.91 20.17 5.78
C GLN A 168 -31.96 21.25 6.11
N LYS A 169 -31.54 22.34 6.75
CA LYS A 169 -32.38 23.52 7.04
C LYS A 169 -32.62 24.41 5.83
N LYS A 170 -31.91 24.18 4.72
CA LYS A 170 -31.90 25.02 3.51
C LYS A 170 -31.41 26.44 3.79
N ASP A 171 -30.50 26.59 4.76
CA ASP A 171 -29.84 27.85 5.05
C ASP A 171 -28.78 28.11 3.96
N PRO A 172 -28.78 29.28 3.29
CA PRO A 172 -27.82 29.56 2.23
C PRO A 172 -26.43 29.74 2.84
N ILE A 173 -25.52 28.82 2.48
CA ILE A 173 -24.09 28.94 2.79
C ILE A 173 -23.35 29.34 1.52
N VAL A 174 -22.58 30.43 1.62
CA VAL A 174 -21.64 30.84 0.56
C VAL A 174 -20.23 30.60 1.06
N ILE A 175 -19.47 29.82 0.30
CA ILE A 175 -18.08 29.47 0.61
C ILE A 175 -17.18 30.10 -0.44
N SER A 176 -16.04 30.63 0.00
CA SER A 176 -14.91 30.96 -0.86
C SER A 176 -13.80 29.96 -0.63
N VAL A 177 -13.34 29.35 -1.72
CA VAL A 177 -12.27 28.37 -1.72
C VAL A 177 -11.15 28.87 -2.64
N ARG A 178 -9.91 28.69 -2.19
CA ARG A 178 -8.70 28.99 -2.94
C ARG A 178 -7.87 27.71 -3.10
N PRO A 179 -7.35 27.41 -4.31
CA PRO A 179 -6.47 26.26 -4.49
C PRO A 179 -5.18 26.43 -3.68
N ASP A 180 -4.68 25.32 -3.14
CA ASP A 180 -3.40 25.28 -2.46
C ASP A 180 -2.24 25.03 -3.44
N VAL A 181 -1.01 25.28 -2.98
CA VAL A 181 0.21 24.90 -3.71
C VAL A 181 0.54 23.45 -3.38
N ASN A 182 0.75 22.62 -4.40
CA ASN A 182 1.12 21.22 -4.21
C ASN A 182 2.58 21.05 -3.79
N ASP A 183 2.85 21.19 -2.49
CA ASP A 183 4.19 21.04 -1.90
C ASP A 183 4.79 19.63 -2.06
N TRP A 184 3.95 18.63 -2.36
CA TRP A 184 4.34 17.25 -2.56
C TRP A 184 5.21 17.04 -3.80
N ASP A 185 5.01 17.88 -4.81
CA ASP A 185 5.78 17.83 -6.06
C ASP A 185 7.24 18.19 -5.85
N ASP A 186 7.52 19.05 -4.87
CA ASP A 186 8.88 19.39 -4.48
C ASP A 186 9.42 18.45 -3.41
N PHE A 187 8.56 17.73 -2.69
CA PHE A 187 8.95 16.84 -1.60
C PHE A 187 9.37 15.45 -2.09
N TYR A 188 8.53 14.78 -2.88
CA TYR A 188 8.75 13.39 -3.27
C TYR A 188 9.97 13.15 -4.17
N PRO A 189 10.31 14.04 -5.12
CA PRO A 189 11.53 13.88 -5.93
C PRO A 189 12.83 14.06 -5.14
N ARG A 190 12.78 14.54 -3.89
CA ARG A 190 14.00 14.78 -3.11
C ARG A 190 14.76 13.48 -2.88
N TRP A 191 16.07 13.57 -3.02
CA TRP A 191 16.96 12.39 -2.99
C TRP A 191 16.79 11.56 -1.71
N TYR A 192 16.58 12.20 -0.55
CA TYR A 192 16.45 11.49 0.72
C TYR A 192 15.13 10.72 0.85
N ILE A 193 14.06 11.16 0.17
CA ILE A 193 12.80 10.41 0.07
C ILE A 193 12.97 9.26 -0.92
N GLN A 194 13.52 9.53 -2.11
CA GLN A 194 13.76 8.52 -3.14
C GLN A 194 14.71 7.42 -2.66
N VAL A 195 15.78 7.75 -1.92
CA VAL A 195 16.69 6.73 -1.37
C VAL A 195 15.95 5.77 -0.44
N LEU A 196 15.09 6.29 0.44
CA LEU A 196 14.38 5.49 1.42
C LEU A 196 13.22 4.68 0.82
N LEU A 197 12.37 5.30 -0.01
CA LEU A 197 11.16 4.68 -0.54
C LEU A 197 11.41 3.84 -1.80
N ARG A 198 12.45 4.19 -2.57
CA ARG A 198 12.74 3.56 -3.87
C ARG A 198 14.03 2.76 -3.82
N TRP A 199 15.16 3.42 -3.64
CA TRP A 199 16.45 2.79 -3.93
C TRP A 199 16.87 1.72 -2.92
N ILE A 200 16.72 1.96 -1.62
CA ILE A 200 17.06 0.96 -0.60
C ILE A 200 16.23 -0.32 -0.77
N PRO A 201 14.88 -0.26 -0.82
CA PRO A 201 14.10 -1.48 -1.01
C PRO A 201 14.39 -2.16 -2.35
N THR A 202 14.55 -1.40 -3.44
CA THR A 202 14.89 -1.95 -4.76
C THR A 202 16.20 -2.73 -4.72
N VAL A 203 17.25 -2.18 -4.09
CA VAL A 203 18.54 -2.86 -3.96
C VAL A 203 18.41 -4.11 -3.10
N VAL A 204 17.66 -4.06 -2.00
CA VAL A 204 17.43 -5.22 -1.12
C VAL A 204 16.73 -6.35 -1.88
N PHE A 205 15.62 -6.07 -2.57
CA PHE A 205 14.90 -7.08 -3.34
C PHE A 205 15.69 -7.57 -4.56
N GLY A 206 16.41 -6.69 -5.25
CA GLY A 206 17.30 -7.06 -6.35
C GLY A 206 18.43 -7.99 -5.88
N PHE A 207 19.04 -7.70 -4.74
CA PHE A 207 20.08 -8.55 -4.15
C PHE A 207 19.51 -9.91 -3.70
N ALA A 208 18.34 -9.91 -3.06
CA ALA A 208 17.63 -11.13 -2.69
C ALA A 208 17.34 -12.03 -3.91
N CYS A 209 16.88 -11.45 -5.01
CA CYS A 209 16.65 -12.16 -6.28
C CYS A 209 17.93 -12.82 -6.81
N VAL A 210 19.04 -12.08 -6.86
CA VAL A 210 20.34 -12.61 -7.33
C VAL A 210 20.83 -13.76 -6.43
N LEU A 211 20.70 -13.62 -5.11
CA LEU A 211 21.05 -14.68 -4.18
C LEU A 211 20.15 -15.90 -4.38
N ALA A 212 18.84 -15.73 -4.47
CA ALA A 212 17.89 -16.81 -4.67
C ALA A 212 18.21 -17.59 -5.97
N ALA A 213 18.43 -16.87 -7.07
CA ALA A 213 18.81 -17.46 -8.36
C ALA A 213 20.13 -18.24 -8.26
N ARG A 214 21.15 -17.67 -7.61
CA ARG A 214 22.47 -18.31 -7.46
C ARG A 214 22.39 -19.57 -6.60
N PHE A 215 21.69 -19.51 -5.46
CA PHE A 215 21.53 -20.66 -4.57
C PHE A 215 20.72 -21.77 -5.23
N LEU A 216 19.59 -21.43 -5.85
CA LEU A 216 18.76 -22.40 -6.57
C LEU A 216 19.54 -23.04 -7.72
N GLY A 217 20.26 -22.24 -8.51
CA GLY A 217 21.10 -22.72 -9.59
C GLY A 217 22.16 -23.71 -9.09
N LYS A 218 22.89 -23.37 -8.02
CA LYS A 218 23.88 -24.28 -7.41
C LYS A 218 23.24 -25.59 -6.94
N HIS A 219 22.12 -25.53 -6.22
CA HIS A 219 21.42 -26.72 -5.75
C HIS A 219 20.99 -27.63 -6.91
N LEU A 220 20.40 -27.06 -7.96
CA LEU A 220 20.00 -27.81 -9.15
C LEU A 220 21.21 -28.41 -9.88
N THR A 221 22.35 -27.70 -9.94
CA THR A 221 23.57 -28.28 -10.54
C THR A 221 24.10 -29.47 -9.75
N PHE A 222 24.08 -29.42 -8.41
CA PHE A 222 24.49 -30.55 -7.57
C PHE A 222 23.54 -31.75 -7.72
N ILE A 223 22.23 -31.51 -7.71
CA ILE A 223 21.23 -32.57 -7.94
C ILE A 223 21.41 -33.20 -9.33
N ASN A 224 21.68 -32.38 -10.36
CA ASN A 224 21.88 -32.90 -11.70
C ASN A 224 23.21 -33.69 -11.82
N ALA A 225 24.28 -33.23 -11.18
CA ALA A 225 25.54 -33.98 -11.12
C ALA A 225 25.37 -35.32 -10.39
N GLU A 226 24.57 -35.36 -9.32
CA GLU A 226 24.22 -36.59 -8.61
C GLU A 226 23.45 -37.57 -9.52
N PHE A 227 22.50 -37.07 -10.32
CA PHE A 227 21.79 -37.89 -11.31
C PHE A 227 22.74 -38.51 -12.34
N ASP A 228 23.65 -37.71 -12.88
CA ASP A 228 24.62 -38.14 -13.88
C ASP A 228 25.64 -39.14 -13.29
N GLY A 229 26.00 -39.01 -12.01
CA GLY A 229 26.82 -39.97 -11.27
C GLY A 229 26.11 -41.28 -10.92
N THR A 230 24.80 -41.23 -10.62
CA THR A 230 24.00 -42.40 -10.26
C THR A 230 23.66 -43.27 -11.47
N LEU A 231 23.53 -42.67 -12.66
CA LEU A 231 23.24 -43.36 -13.92
C LEU A 231 24.35 -43.07 -14.96
N PRO A 232 25.47 -43.81 -14.93
CA PRO A 232 26.63 -43.50 -15.77
C PRO A 232 26.39 -43.75 -17.26
N ALA A 233 25.50 -44.67 -17.63
CA ALA A 233 25.21 -44.99 -19.03
C ALA A 233 24.29 -43.94 -19.68
N PRO A 234 24.68 -43.31 -20.82
CA PRO A 234 23.87 -42.29 -21.50
C PRO A 234 22.48 -42.78 -21.92
N SER A 235 22.34 -44.06 -22.28
CA SER A 235 21.06 -44.68 -22.66
C SER A 235 20.05 -44.74 -21.51
N MET A 236 20.51 -44.66 -20.25
CA MET A 236 19.64 -44.67 -19.07
C MET A 236 19.18 -43.27 -18.64
N ARG A 237 19.81 -42.21 -19.17
CA ARG A 237 19.58 -40.79 -18.84
C ARG A 237 18.43 -40.20 -19.67
N THR A 238 17.22 -40.68 -19.45
CA THR A 238 16.03 -40.13 -20.12
C THR A 238 15.49 -38.88 -19.42
N ARG A 239 14.91 -37.95 -20.18
CA ARG A 239 14.32 -36.70 -19.64
C ARG A 239 13.28 -36.96 -18.55
N ARG A 240 12.44 -37.99 -18.72
CA ARG A 240 11.41 -38.39 -17.75
C ARG A 240 12.02 -38.88 -16.44
N ARG A 241 13.10 -39.68 -16.49
CA ARG A 241 13.83 -40.13 -15.29
C ARG A 241 14.55 -38.97 -14.61
N ARG A 242 15.15 -38.06 -15.37
CA ARG A 242 15.78 -36.84 -14.83
C ARG A 242 14.78 -35.97 -14.09
N ILE A 243 13.61 -35.68 -14.67
CA ILE A 243 12.56 -34.91 -14.00
C ILE A 243 12.09 -35.62 -12.73
N LYS A 244 11.83 -36.94 -12.79
CA LYS A 244 11.43 -37.73 -11.62
C LYS A 244 12.49 -37.72 -10.51
N PHE A 245 13.76 -37.82 -10.88
CA PHE A 245 14.88 -37.77 -9.95
C PHE A 245 15.02 -36.39 -9.30
N ILE A 246 15.02 -35.32 -10.10
CA ILE A 246 15.07 -33.95 -9.59
C ILE A 246 13.89 -33.71 -8.65
N ALA A 247 12.66 -34.04 -9.06
CA ALA A 247 11.47 -33.88 -8.22
C ALA A 247 11.58 -34.61 -6.88
N SER A 248 12.21 -35.80 -6.85
CA SER A 248 12.44 -36.55 -5.61
C SER A 248 13.50 -35.95 -4.68
N ARG A 249 14.33 -35.04 -5.18
CA ARG A 249 15.38 -34.34 -4.43
C ARG A 249 15.00 -32.91 -4.04
N LEU A 250 13.87 -32.40 -4.54
CA LEU A 250 13.38 -31.07 -4.18
C LEU A 250 12.85 -31.07 -2.74
N SER A 251 13.40 -30.16 -1.95
CA SER A 251 13.02 -29.88 -0.56
C SER A 251 12.31 -28.52 -0.43
N ILE A 252 11.82 -28.24 0.78
CA ILE A 252 11.20 -26.97 1.16
C ILE A 252 12.07 -25.73 0.83
N VAL A 253 13.41 -25.88 0.87
CA VAL A 253 14.37 -24.82 0.52
C VAL A 253 14.21 -24.38 -0.93
N HIS A 254 14.01 -25.34 -1.84
CA HIS A 254 13.84 -25.03 -3.26
C HIS A 254 12.50 -24.32 -3.51
N LEU A 255 11.47 -24.65 -2.74
CA LEU A 255 10.18 -23.97 -2.81
C LEU A 255 10.31 -22.50 -2.36
N ILE A 256 10.99 -22.24 -1.24
CA ILE A 256 11.27 -20.87 -0.76
C ILE A 256 12.03 -20.08 -1.83
N LEU A 257 13.12 -20.66 -2.36
CA LEU A 257 13.93 -20.01 -3.38
C LEU A 257 13.15 -19.71 -4.67
N VAL A 258 12.22 -20.58 -5.06
CA VAL A 258 11.34 -20.33 -6.21
C VAL A 258 10.36 -19.21 -5.93
N ILE A 259 9.75 -19.16 -4.75
CA ILE A 259 8.85 -18.05 -4.36
C ILE A 259 9.62 -16.74 -4.41
N GLU A 260 10.79 -16.67 -3.74
CA GLU A 260 11.66 -15.49 -3.76
C GLU A 260 12.06 -15.08 -5.18
N LEU A 261 12.41 -16.03 -6.04
CA LEU A 261 12.80 -15.75 -7.43
C LEU A 261 11.64 -15.18 -8.27
N VAL A 262 10.38 -15.37 -7.86
CA VAL A 262 9.22 -14.82 -8.55
C VAL A 262 8.79 -13.49 -7.93
N THR A 263 8.74 -13.41 -6.60
CA THR A 263 8.20 -12.24 -5.89
C THR A 263 9.20 -11.08 -5.81
N THR A 264 10.48 -11.36 -5.51
CA THR A 264 11.49 -10.31 -5.35
C THR A 264 11.81 -9.53 -6.63
N PRO A 265 11.91 -10.11 -7.84
CA PRO A 265 12.09 -9.29 -9.04
C PRO A 265 10.84 -8.47 -9.37
N ALA A 266 9.63 -8.99 -9.12
CA ALA A 266 8.40 -8.23 -9.31
C ALA A 266 8.35 -7.00 -8.39
N LEU A 267 8.66 -7.17 -7.10
CA LEU A 267 8.78 -6.07 -6.14
C LEU A 267 9.93 -5.12 -6.48
N CYS A 268 11.08 -5.65 -6.90
CA CYS A 268 12.22 -4.85 -7.33
C CYS A 268 11.85 -3.95 -8.52
N ALA A 269 11.16 -4.48 -9.53
CA ALA A 269 10.70 -3.70 -10.67
C ALA A 269 9.63 -2.67 -10.28
N PHE A 270 8.62 -3.10 -9.52
CA PHE A 270 7.55 -2.22 -9.03
C PHE A 270 8.10 -1.04 -8.24
N ILE A 271 8.91 -1.31 -7.21
CA ILE A 271 9.48 -0.27 -6.36
C ILE A 271 10.53 0.53 -7.14
N GLY A 272 11.34 -0.14 -7.94
CA GLY A 272 12.37 0.49 -8.76
C GLY A 272 11.82 1.49 -9.77
N ILE A 273 10.58 1.32 -10.24
CA ILE A 273 9.91 2.23 -11.17
C ILE A 273 9.02 3.23 -10.40
N GLY A 274 8.06 2.74 -9.61
CA GLY A 274 7.04 3.56 -8.94
C GLY A 274 7.44 4.14 -7.58
N GLY A 275 8.56 3.68 -7.01
CA GLY A 275 9.08 4.18 -5.74
C GLY A 275 8.08 4.10 -4.59
N TRP A 276 7.30 3.02 -4.53
CA TRP A 276 6.22 2.82 -3.54
C TRP A 276 5.22 3.98 -3.50
N GLY A 277 4.75 4.42 -4.66
CA GLY A 277 3.81 5.54 -4.76
C GLY A 277 4.45 6.92 -4.62
N SER A 278 5.78 7.03 -4.63
CA SER A 278 6.44 8.35 -4.62
C SER A 278 6.44 9.07 -5.97
N ASN A 279 5.83 8.51 -7.02
CA ASN A 279 5.70 9.12 -8.34
C ASN A 279 4.49 8.58 -9.13
N ASP A 280 4.21 9.19 -10.28
CA ASP A 280 3.09 8.91 -11.19
C ASP A 280 3.44 8.03 -12.41
N ILE A 281 4.57 7.32 -12.37
CA ILE A 281 5.04 6.55 -13.53
C ILE A 281 4.20 5.28 -13.73
N LEU A 282 3.78 4.62 -12.64
CA LEU A 282 3.04 3.37 -12.71
C LEU A 282 1.52 3.63 -12.72
N PRO A 283 0.74 2.81 -13.47
CA PRO A 283 -0.72 2.83 -13.39
C PRO A 283 -1.21 2.61 -11.96
N HIS A 284 -2.31 3.28 -11.62
CA HIS A 284 -2.87 3.24 -10.28
C HIS A 284 -3.18 1.82 -9.79
N GLU A 285 -3.76 1.00 -10.66
CA GLU A 285 -4.12 -0.38 -10.36
C GLU A 285 -2.87 -1.21 -10.01
N MET A 286 -1.73 -0.95 -10.67
CA MET A 286 -0.49 -1.63 -10.32
C MET A 286 0.01 -1.21 -8.94
N THR A 287 -0.08 0.08 -8.60
CA THR A 287 0.28 0.59 -7.28
C THR A 287 -0.59 -0.02 -6.18
N LEU A 288 -1.90 -0.12 -6.40
CA LEU A 288 -2.82 -0.77 -5.45
C LEU A 288 -2.58 -2.26 -5.31
N PHE A 289 -2.25 -2.96 -6.40
CA PHE A 289 -1.95 -4.39 -6.34
C PHE A 289 -0.70 -4.70 -5.52
N PHE A 290 0.36 -3.91 -5.67
CA PHE A 290 1.63 -4.13 -4.98
C PHE A 290 1.74 -3.38 -3.64
N LEU A 291 0.65 -2.74 -3.21
CA LEU A 291 0.61 -1.88 -2.04
C LEU A 291 1.10 -2.57 -0.76
N THR A 292 0.70 -3.82 -0.55
CA THR A 292 1.10 -4.60 0.62
C THR A 292 2.51 -5.17 0.49
N GLY A 293 3.19 -4.95 -0.64
CA GLY A 293 4.50 -5.52 -0.91
C GLY A 293 4.49 -7.04 -1.01
N LEU A 294 3.36 -7.66 -1.39
CA LEU A 294 3.18 -9.11 -1.40
C LEU A 294 3.50 -9.75 -0.04
N SER A 295 3.15 -9.06 1.05
CA SER A 295 3.50 -9.43 2.43
C SER A 295 3.06 -10.84 2.82
N GLY A 296 1.96 -11.35 2.25
CA GLY A 296 1.50 -12.72 2.47
C GLY A 296 2.50 -13.76 1.95
N TRP A 297 3.12 -13.50 0.79
CA TRP A 297 4.15 -14.36 0.22
C TRP A 297 5.44 -14.32 1.03
N GLY A 298 5.84 -13.11 1.48
CA GLY A 298 6.97 -12.96 2.39
C GLY A 298 6.77 -13.75 3.70
N PHE A 299 5.57 -13.68 4.28
CA PHE A 299 5.23 -14.45 5.46
C PHE A 299 5.29 -15.97 5.23
N THR A 300 4.85 -16.46 4.06
CA THR A 300 5.01 -17.88 3.72
C THR A 300 6.48 -18.28 3.71
N CYS A 301 7.36 -17.47 3.10
CA CYS A 301 8.80 -17.71 3.12
C CYS A 301 9.35 -17.76 4.54
N ASP A 302 8.89 -16.87 5.43
CA ASP A 302 9.29 -16.87 6.85
C ASP A 302 8.87 -18.16 7.56
N VAL A 303 7.63 -18.62 7.38
CA VAL A 303 7.13 -19.87 8.00
C VAL A 303 7.85 -21.10 7.45
N LEU A 304 8.05 -21.19 6.13
CA LEU A 304 8.74 -22.30 5.51
C LEU A 304 10.22 -22.34 5.94
N SER A 305 10.88 -21.18 6.00
CA SER A 305 12.24 -21.02 6.52
C SER A 305 12.32 -21.43 7.98
N ALA A 306 11.33 -21.03 8.78
CA ALA A 306 11.26 -21.39 10.17
C ALA A 306 11.20 -22.91 10.35
N VAL A 307 10.31 -23.59 9.63
CA VAL A 307 10.18 -25.05 9.70
C VAL A 307 11.45 -25.75 9.26
N PHE A 308 12.11 -25.27 8.19
CA PHE A 308 13.38 -25.82 7.75
C PHE A 308 14.46 -25.76 8.83
N TRP A 309 14.67 -24.59 9.43
CA TRP A 309 15.68 -24.40 10.46
C TRP A 309 15.35 -25.15 11.76
N THR A 310 14.07 -25.22 12.16
CA THR A 310 13.66 -26.07 13.29
C THR A 310 13.96 -27.54 13.03
N SER A 311 13.81 -28.03 11.79
CA SER A 311 14.15 -29.41 11.45
C SER A 311 15.65 -29.70 11.59
N ILE A 312 16.51 -28.75 11.20
CA ILE A 312 17.97 -28.86 11.36
C ILE A 312 18.36 -28.84 12.84
N ILE A 313 17.82 -27.91 13.62
CA ILE A 313 18.17 -27.78 15.05
C ILE A 313 17.86 -29.08 15.79
N LYS A 314 16.73 -29.73 15.47
CA LYS A 314 16.37 -31.03 16.07
C LYS A 314 17.34 -32.16 15.79
N GLU A 315 18.13 -32.08 14.72
CA GLU A 315 19.15 -33.06 14.40
C GLU A 315 20.45 -32.86 15.22
N ILE A 316 20.60 -31.72 15.90
CA ILE A 316 21.77 -31.40 16.74
C ILE A 316 21.59 -32.00 18.14
N PRO A 317 22.43 -32.98 18.56
CA PRO A 317 22.35 -33.60 19.87
C PRO A 317 22.61 -32.58 20.99
N GLY A 318 21.75 -32.54 22.01
CA GLY A 318 21.92 -31.65 23.18
C GLY A 318 21.22 -30.30 23.06
N SER A 319 20.82 -29.88 21.85
CA SER A 319 20.01 -28.67 21.67
C SER A 319 18.61 -28.89 22.25
N GLY A 320 18.24 -28.09 23.24
CA GLY A 320 17.02 -28.25 24.02
C GLY A 320 15.74 -28.22 23.19
N ARG A 321 14.71 -28.92 23.69
CA ARG A 321 13.32 -28.95 23.24
C ARG A 321 12.93 -27.77 22.32
N GLY A 322 12.85 -28.01 21.02
CA GLY A 322 12.47 -27.00 20.03
C GLY A 322 11.24 -26.17 20.43
N SER A 323 11.20 -24.92 19.94
CA SER A 323 10.15 -23.94 20.26
C SER A 323 8.74 -24.54 20.22
N TRP A 324 7.84 -24.02 21.08
CA TRP A 324 6.44 -24.46 21.09
C TRP A 324 5.80 -24.34 19.70
N PHE A 325 6.13 -23.29 18.96
CA PHE A 325 5.64 -23.07 17.60
C PHE A 325 6.15 -24.15 16.63
N GLY A 326 7.45 -24.48 16.66
CA GLY A 326 7.99 -25.60 15.90
C GLY A 326 7.29 -26.93 16.22
N ARG A 327 7.07 -27.22 17.51
CA ARG A 327 6.32 -28.43 17.93
C ARG A 327 4.87 -28.42 17.46
N LEU A 328 4.20 -27.27 17.44
CA LEU A 328 2.84 -27.12 16.94
C LEU A 328 2.78 -27.43 15.44
N LEU A 329 3.70 -26.87 14.66
CA LEU A 329 3.77 -27.07 13.20
C LEU A 329 4.09 -28.52 12.83
N ASP A 330 4.98 -29.18 13.57
CA ASP A 330 5.33 -30.58 13.30
C ASP A 330 4.21 -31.55 13.69
N ARG A 331 3.47 -31.23 14.75
CA ARG A 331 2.35 -32.08 15.21
C ARG A 331 1.13 -31.95 14.29
N HIS A 332 0.95 -30.80 13.64
CA HIS A 332 -0.26 -30.49 12.89
C HIS A 332 0.07 -29.98 11.48
N TYR A 333 0.21 -30.90 10.52
CA TYR A 333 0.52 -30.56 9.13
C TYR A 333 -0.48 -29.57 8.50
N MET A 334 -1.77 -29.67 8.82
CA MET A 334 -2.80 -28.75 8.33
C MET A 334 -2.60 -27.33 8.84
N ILE A 335 -2.09 -27.16 10.07
CA ILE A 335 -1.80 -25.85 10.63
C ILE A 335 -0.64 -25.21 9.84
N LYS A 336 0.41 -25.98 9.53
CA LYS A 336 1.51 -25.52 8.68
C LYS A 336 1.02 -25.07 7.30
N VAL A 337 0.15 -25.85 6.66
CA VAL A 337 -0.45 -25.48 5.37
C VAL A 337 -1.30 -24.21 5.50
N ALA A 338 -2.11 -24.11 6.55
CA ALA A 338 -2.94 -22.93 6.82
C ALA A 338 -2.08 -21.67 7.00
N PHE A 339 -1.02 -21.72 7.81
CA PHE A 339 -0.10 -20.58 7.99
C PHE A 339 0.65 -20.19 6.71
N CYS A 340 0.83 -21.10 5.74
CA CYS A 340 1.41 -20.76 4.45
C CYS A 340 0.37 -20.18 3.48
N VAL A 341 -0.80 -20.81 3.36
CA VAL A 341 -1.78 -20.51 2.31
C VAL A 341 -2.74 -19.38 2.70
N LEU A 342 -3.14 -19.29 3.97
CA LEU A 342 -4.13 -18.31 4.43
C LEU A 342 -3.59 -16.88 4.26
N PRO A 343 -2.36 -16.53 4.69
CA PRO A 343 -1.85 -15.17 4.54
C PRO A 343 -1.65 -14.76 3.08
N VAL A 344 -1.20 -15.68 2.22
CA VAL A 344 -1.09 -15.44 0.77
C VAL A 344 -2.46 -15.17 0.16
N THR A 345 -3.45 -16.00 0.51
CA THR A 345 -4.82 -15.83 0.00
C THR A 345 -5.42 -14.52 0.48
N LEU A 346 -5.31 -14.20 1.76
CA LEU A 346 -5.83 -12.95 2.33
C LEU A 346 -5.16 -11.72 1.73
N ASP A 347 -3.83 -11.72 1.62
CA ASP A 347 -3.06 -10.63 1.02
C ASP A 347 -3.41 -10.45 -0.46
N THR A 348 -3.47 -11.55 -1.22
CA THR A 348 -3.83 -11.51 -2.65
C THR A 348 -5.26 -11.02 -2.85
N VAL A 349 -6.21 -11.47 -2.01
CA VAL A 349 -7.61 -11.00 -2.07
C VAL A 349 -7.67 -9.51 -1.72
N ALA A 350 -6.99 -9.06 -0.66
CA ALA A 350 -6.94 -7.64 -0.30
C ALA A 350 -6.37 -6.80 -1.46
N CYS A 351 -5.27 -7.23 -2.07
CA CYS A 351 -4.69 -6.55 -3.24
C CYS A 351 -5.68 -6.49 -4.40
N LEU A 352 -6.41 -7.58 -4.68
CA LEU A 352 -7.43 -7.61 -5.74
C LEU A 352 -8.64 -6.72 -5.42
N LEU A 353 -9.11 -6.70 -4.18
CA LEU A 353 -10.19 -5.82 -3.74
C LEU A 353 -9.82 -4.35 -3.97
N ASN A 354 -8.59 -3.97 -3.63
CA ASN A 354 -8.07 -2.63 -3.87
C ASN A 354 -8.00 -2.31 -5.37
N VAL A 355 -7.42 -3.19 -6.19
CA VAL A 355 -7.36 -3.03 -7.66
C VAL A 355 -8.73 -2.86 -8.30
N LEU A 356 -9.73 -3.57 -7.77
CA LEU A 356 -11.11 -3.51 -8.26
C LEU A 356 -11.93 -2.40 -7.61
N TYR A 357 -11.31 -1.51 -6.84
CA TYR A 357 -11.95 -0.39 -6.13
C TYR A 357 -13.10 -0.85 -5.22
N VAL A 358 -12.99 -2.04 -4.61
CA VAL A 358 -14.01 -2.53 -3.68
C VAL A 358 -13.84 -1.78 -2.35
N ASN A 359 -14.87 -1.03 -1.97
CA ASN A 359 -14.87 -0.19 -0.78
C ASN A 359 -15.11 -1.05 0.48
N VAL A 360 -14.07 -1.76 0.91
CA VAL A 360 -14.05 -2.45 2.21
C VAL A 360 -13.29 -1.58 3.19
N PRO A 361 -13.95 -0.96 4.19
CA PRO A 361 -13.26 -0.08 5.12
C PRO A 361 -12.19 -0.85 5.90
N TYR A 362 -10.99 -0.26 5.96
CA TYR A 362 -9.85 -0.76 6.73
C TYR A 362 -9.31 -2.15 6.31
N ASP A 363 -9.61 -2.64 5.10
CA ASP A 363 -9.18 -3.97 4.65
C ASP A 363 -7.65 -4.12 4.59
N TYR A 364 -6.94 -3.14 4.04
CA TYR A 364 -5.48 -3.13 3.96
C TYR A 364 -4.85 -2.96 5.34
N LEU A 365 -5.42 -2.12 6.21
CA LEU A 365 -4.97 -1.91 7.59
C LEU A 365 -5.12 -3.19 8.41
N LEU A 366 -6.26 -3.86 8.30
CA LEU A 366 -6.54 -5.11 9.00
C LEU A 366 -5.61 -6.23 8.50
N THR A 367 -5.45 -6.35 7.18
CA THR A 367 -4.58 -7.35 6.56
C THR A 367 -3.12 -7.12 6.95
N ALA A 368 -2.63 -5.88 6.86
CA ALA A 368 -1.28 -5.51 7.28
C ALA A 368 -1.05 -5.71 8.79
N ALA A 369 -2.02 -5.34 9.64
CA ALA A 369 -1.93 -5.55 11.08
C ALA A 369 -1.88 -7.04 11.43
N LEU A 370 -2.73 -7.85 10.79
CA LEU A 370 -2.76 -9.30 10.98
C LEU A 370 -1.45 -9.93 10.55
N ILE A 371 -0.93 -9.61 9.36
CA ILE A 371 0.35 -10.12 8.86
C ILE A 371 1.51 -9.66 9.76
N MET A 372 1.50 -8.41 10.23
CA MET A 372 2.51 -7.90 11.16
C MET A 372 2.50 -8.67 12.49
N ILE A 373 1.32 -8.94 13.06
CA ILE A 373 1.18 -9.73 14.29
C ILE A 373 1.72 -11.14 14.06
N LEU A 374 1.34 -11.77 12.95
CA LEU A 374 1.79 -13.10 12.59
C LEU A 374 3.31 -13.16 12.39
N GLN A 375 3.89 -12.23 11.63
CA GLN A 375 5.33 -12.10 11.43
C GLN A 375 6.06 -11.92 12.76
N ARG A 376 5.51 -11.11 13.67
CA ARG A 376 6.09 -10.90 14.99
C ARG A 376 6.07 -12.16 15.84
N VAL A 377 4.99 -12.93 15.80
CA VAL A 377 4.89 -14.23 16.49
C VAL A 377 5.94 -15.20 15.97
N VAL A 378 6.08 -15.33 14.65
CA VAL A 378 7.08 -16.20 14.03
C VAL A 378 8.50 -15.72 14.37
N GLY A 379 8.79 -14.43 14.21
CA GLY A 379 10.10 -13.85 14.45
C GLY A 379 10.58 -13.95 15.90
N ILE A 380 9.72 -13.68 16.89
CA ILE A 380 10.06 -13.82 18.32
C ILE A 380 10.40 -15.27 18.68
N GLN A 381 9.78 -16.25 18.02
CA GLN A 381 10.06 -17.66 18.27
C GLN A 381 11.31 -18.14 17.53
N PHE A 382 11.67 -17.49 16.41
CA PHE A 382 12.82 -17.89 15.59
C PHE A 382 14.16 -17.32 16.06
N LEU A 383 14.17 -16.07 16.51
CA LEU A 383 15.39 -15.36 16.88
C LEU A 383 16.16 -16.06 18.03
N PRO A 384 15.52 -16.49 19.13
CA PRO A 384 16.22 -17.18 20.22
C PRO A 384 16.81 -18.53 19.78
N ASP A 385 16.05 -19.34 19.06
CA ASP A 385 16.48 -20.67 18.57
C ASP A 385 17.69 -20.56 17.62
N SER A 386 17.72 -19.52 16.78
CA SER A 386 18.84 -19.28 15.85
C SER A 386 20.13 -18.80 16.54
N HIS A 387 20.00 -18.02 17.63
CA HIS A 387 21.14 -17.56 18.42
C HIS A 387 21.78 -18.71 19.20
N SER A 388 20.97 -19.56 19.84
CA SER A 388 21.47 -20.74 20.57
C SER A 388 22.21 -21.74 19.65
N ALA A 389 21.71 -21.97 18.44
CA ALA A 389 22.37 -22.84 17.46
C ALA A 389 23.73 -22.30 16.99
N LYS A 390 23.87 -20.98 16.88
CA LYS A 390 25.12 -20.31 16.48
C LYS A 390 26.18 -20.40 17.58
N ASP A 391 25.78 -20.24 18.84
CA ASP A 391 26.68 -20.34 19.99
C ASP A 391 27.20 -21.78 20.15
N GLU A 392 26.35 -22.80 19.97
CA GLU A 392 26.76 -24.21 19.99
C GLU A 392 27.69 -24.57 18.82
N CYS A 393 27.43 -24.09 17.60
CA CYS A 393 28.34 -24.32 16.46
C CYS A 393 29.71 -23.64 16.65
N SER A 394 29.73 -22.47 17.31
CA SER A 394 30.96 -21.74 17.63
C SER A 394 31.80 -22.44 18.72
N HIS A 395 31.14 -23.11 19.67
CA HIS A 395 31.79 -23.90 20.73
C HIS A 395 32.18 -25.30 20.26
N GLY A 396 31.38 -25.96 19.41
CA GLY A 396 31.72 -27.24 18.79
C GLY A 396 32.96 -27.15 17.90
N SER A 397 33.16 -26.03 17.22
CA SER A 397 34.38 -25.77 16.42
C SER A 397 35.64 -25.56 17.28
N ARG A 398 35.49 -25.23 18.57
CA ARG A 398 36.63 -25.16 19.52
C ARG A 398 36.96 -26.50 20.18
N SER A 399 36.01 -27.44 20.25
CA SER A 399 36.23 -28.75 20.89
C SER A 399 36.89 -29.79 19.98
N VAL A 400 37.08 -29.51 18.68
CA VAL A 400 37.81 -30.40 17.75
C VAL A 400 39.31 -30.06 17.68
N TYR A 401 39.78 -29.10 18.49
CA TYR A 401 41.20 -28.76 18.66
C TYR A 401 41.61 -28.76 20.15
N MET A 402 41.25 -29.79 20.90
CA MET A 402 41.93 -30.20 22.13
C MET A 402 42.07 -31.72 22.21
#